data_AF-A0A2P2L484-F1
#
_entry.id   AF-A0A2P2L484-F1
#
_cell.length_a   1.000
_cell.length_b   1.000
_cell.length_c   1.000
_cell.angle_alpha   90.00
_cell.angle_beta   90.00
_cell.angle_gamma   90.00
#
_symmetry.space_group_name_H-M   'P 1'
#
loop_
_entity.id
_entity.type
_entity.pdbx_description
1 polymer ?
#
loop_
_entity_poly.entity_id
_entity_poly.type
_entity_poly.pdbx_seq_one_letter_code
_entity_poly.pdbx_strand_id
1 'polypeptide(L)'
;MIRELRIACTVAQLEREGGISPRLSPLAQVRDAGNLLTRAGFTLPGVDVDEYVVRYKSALELIDHLRAMGETNALLQRNIMLKRETALATAAIYDSMFAAEDGTIPATFQVIYMTGWKEHPSQQKAKRRGSATISFKDIQKEFGSGN
;
A
#
# COMPACT_ATOMS: atom_id res chain seq x y z
N MET A 1 3.27 5.48 -0.39
CA MET A 1 4.23 6.22 0.45
C MET A 1 5.41 5.35 0.88
N ILE A 2 6.63 5.90 0.82
CA ILE A 2 7.91 5.18 0.98
C ILE A 2 8.32 5.03 2.45
N ARG A 3 8.63 3.81 2.87
CA ARG A 3 8.97 3.45 4.25
C ARG A 3 10.33 4.03 4.67
N GLU A 4 11.29 3.99 3.77
CA GLU A 4 12.67 4.44 3.95
C GLU A 4 12.72 5.95 4.24
N LEU A 5 11.96 6.74 3.46
CA LEU A 5 11.90 8.21 3.62
C LEU A 5 11.29 8.60 4.96
N ARG A 6 10.29 7.84 5.42
CA ARG A 6 9.71 8.03 6.74
C ARG A 6 10.73 7.82 7.84
N ILE A 7 11.47 6.72 7.80
CA ILE A 7 12.48 6.40 8.81
C ILE A 7 13.53 7.51 8.85
N ALA A 8 14.10 7.87 7.70
CA ALA A 8 15.13 8.91 7.62
C ALA A 8 14.63 10.26 8.15
N CYS A 9 13.40 10.65 7.79
CA CYS A 9 12.81 11.91 8.24
C CYS A 9 12.54 11.91 9.76
N THR A 10 12.02 10.80 10.30
CA THR A 10 11.79 10.66 11.73
C THR A 10 13.09 10.75 12.53
N VAL A 11 14.15 10.10 12.07
CA VAL A 11 15.47 10.16 12.73
C VAL A 11 16.04 11.57 12.66
N ALA A 12 16.00 12.22 11.48
CA ALA A 12 16.48 13.59 11.32
C ALA A 12 15.75 14.59 12.23
N GLN A 13 14.43 14.45 12.38
CA GLN A 13 13.64 15.29 13.28
C GLN A 13 13.95 15.02 14.74
N LEU A 14 14.15 13.76 15.12
CA LEU A 14 14.53 13.40 16.48
C LEU A 14 15.89 14.03 16.85
N GLU A 15 16.88 13.95 15.95
CA GLU A 15 18.20 14.53 16.19
C GLU A 15 18.20 16.07 16.19
N ARG A 16 17.43 16.72 15.31
CA ARG A 16 17.53 18.18 15.09
C ARG A 16 16.48 19.00 15.81
N GLU A 17 15.28 18.46 15.98
CA GLU A 17 14.13 19.17 16.53
C GLU A 17 13.73 18.65 17.93
N GLY A 18 14.32 17.53 18.39
CA GLY A 18 14.03 16.95 19.70
C GLY A 18 12.60 16.37 19.81
N GLY A 19 11.91 16.22 18.68
CA GLY A 19 10.53 15.77 18.61
C GLY A 19 10.14 15.39 17.18
N ILE A 20 9.05 14.64 17.04
CA ILE A 20 8.58 14.11 15.75
C ILE A 20 7.33 14.87 15.34
N SER A 21 7.32 15.39 14.10
CA SER A 21 6.12 16.02 13.52
C SER A 21 5.51 15.07 12.49
N PRO A 22 4.17 14.93 12.43
CA PRO A 22 3.51 14.07 11.45
C PRO A 22 3.60 14.70 10.05
N ARG A 23 4.75 14.52 9.39
CA ARG A 23 5.01 15.03 8.03
C ARG A 23 4.56 14.10 6.92
N LEU A 24 4.23 12.87 7.27
CA LEU A 24 3.85 11.82 6.34
C LEU A 24 2.48 11.31 6.74
N SER A 25 1.59 11.20 5.76
CA SER A 25 0.26 10.62 5.92
C SER A 25 0.36 9.19 6.47
N PRO A 26 -0.62 8.74 7.27
CA PRO A 26 -0.70 7.35 7.71
C PRO A 26 -0.68 6.38 6.53
N LEU A 27 -0.03 5.23 6.70
CA LEU A 27 -0.06 4.17 5.68
C LEU A 27 -1.43 3.47 5.72
N ALA A 28 -2.08 3.37 4.57
CA ALA A 28 -3.26 2.54 4.42
C ALA A 28 -2.88 1.07 4.60
N GLN A 29 -3.56 0.36 5.50
CA GLN A 29 -3.37 -1.08 5.64
C GLN A 29 -4.35 -1.85 4.75
N VAL A 30 -3.98 -3.06 4.35
CA VAL A 30 -4.84 -4.00 3.60
C VAL A 30 -6.19 -4.19 4.28
N ARG A 31 -6.17 -4.26 5.61
CA ARG A 31 -7.38 -4.38 6.44
C ARG A 31 -8.30 -3.17 6.30
N ASP A 32 -7.73 -1.97 6.27
CA ASP A 32 -8.50 -0.73 6.12
C ASP A 32 -9.17 -0.68 4.75
N ALA A 33 -8.45 -1.09 3.70
CA ALA A 33 -9.00 -1.23 2.35
C ALA A 33 -10.18 -2.22 2.29
N GLY A 34 -10.03 -3.41 2.88
CA GLY A 34 -11.12 -4.41 2.92
C GLY A 34 -12.35 -3.93 3.70
N ASN A 35 -12.12 -3.27 4.84
CA ASN A 35 -13.18 -2.65 5.63
C ASN A 35 -13.91 -1.53 4.85
N LEU A 36 -13.17 -0.73 4.07
CA LEU A 36 -13.74 0.31 3.22
C LEU A 36 -14.65 -0.27 2.14
N LEU A 37 -14.22 -1.33 1.43
CA LEU A 37 -15.05 -1.99 0.41
C LEU A 37 -16.35 -2.54 0.99
N THR A 38 -16.25 -3.18 2.16
CA THR A 38 -17.41 -3.72 2.87
C THR A 38 -18.37 -2.61 3.29
N ARG A 39 -17.86 -1.50 3.84
CA ARG A 39 -18.68 -0.33 4.22
C ARG A 39 -19.30 0.38 3.02
N ALA A 40 -18.64 0.35 1.87
CA ALA A 40 -19.16 0.92 0.63
C ALA A 40 -20.24 0.02 -0.03
N GLY A 41 -20.55 -1.15 0.54
CA GLY A 41 -21.61 -2.04 0.04
C GLY A 41 -21.17 -2.94 -1.12
N PHE A 42 -19.86 -3.10 -1.34
CA PHE A 42 -19.34 -4.10 -2.26
C PHE A 42 -19.32 -5.48 -1.60
N THR A 43 -19.61 -6.49 -2.41
CA THR A 43 -19.54 -7.92 -2.07
C THR A 43 -18.35 -8.56 -2.75
N LEU A 44 -17.84 -9.65 -2.16
CA LEU A 44 -16.61 -10.33 -2.58
C LEU A 44 -15.42 -9.35 -2.70
N PRO A 45 -15.03 -8.64 -1.61
CA PRO A 45 -13.88 -7.75 -1.66
C PRO A 45 -12.60 -8.56 -1.89
N GLY A 46 -11.92 -8.27 -3.00
CA GLY A 46 -10.57 -8.73 -3.30
C GLY A 46 -9.60 -7.57 -3.10
N VAL A 47 -8.74 -7.67 -2.10
CA VAL A 47 -7.66 -6.70 -1.87
C VAL A 47 -6.34 -7.40 -2.11
N ASP A 48 -5.54 -6.83 -3.00
CA ASP A 48 -4.21 -7.32 -3.34
C ASP A 48 -3.18 -6.20 -3.16
N VAL A 49 -1.93 -6.58 -2.89
CA VAL A 49 -0.85 -5.63 -2.62
C VAL A 49 0.39 -6.01 -3.41
N ASP A 50 0.81 -5.08 -4.27
CA ASP A 50 2.11 -5.17 -4.93
C ASP A 50 3.11 -4.23 -4.28
N GLU A 51 4.35 -4.69 -4.18
CA GLU A 51 5.48 -3.88 -3.75
C GLU A 51 6.52 -3.76 -4.87
N TYR A 52 6.87 -2.52 -5.22
CA TYR A 52 7.83 -2.18 -6.25
C TYR A 52 8.97 -1.38 -5.65
N VAL A 53 10.21 -1.86 -5.80
CA VAL A 53 11.41 -1.15 -5.37
C VAL A 53 11.99 -0.41 -6.57
N VAL A 54 11.96 0.92 -6.53
CA VAL A 54 12.53 1.79 -7.57
C VAL A 54 13.80 2.45 -7.04
N ARG A 55 14.84 2.51 -7.85
CA ARG A 55 16.14 3.09 -7.47
C ARG A 55 16.27 4.49 -8.04
N TYR A 56 16.60 5.46 -7.19
CA TYR A 56 16.82 6.86 -7.57
C TYR A 56 18.28 7.24 -7.38
N LYS A 57 18.77 8.25 -8.10
CA LYS A 57 20.17 8.70 -7.98
C LYS A 57 20.41 9.52 -6.72
N SER A 58 19.37 10.13 -6.16
CA SER A 58 19.48 10.94 -4.94
C SER A 58 18.14 11.08 -4.21
N ALA A 59 18.20 11.37 -2.91
CA ALA A 59 17.01 11.66 -2.10
C ALA A 59 16.24 12.90 -2.58
N LEU A 60 16.94 13.88 -3.17
CA LEU A 60 16.32 15.09 -3.72
C LEU A 60 15.45 14.77 -4.95
N GLU A 61 15.97 13.96 -5.88
CA GLU A 61 15.22 13.51 -7.06
C GLU A 61 13.96 12.74 -6.64
N LEU A 62 14.09 11.87 -5.62
CA LEU A 62 12.96 11.16 -5.05
C LEU A 62 11.90 12.11 -4.49
N ILE A 63 12.30 13.12 -3.71
CA ILE A 63 11.38 14.09 -3.09
C ILE A 63 10.64 14.91 -4.16
N ASP A 64 11.36 15.35 -5.21
CA ASP A 64 10.74 16.10 -6.30
C ASP A 64 9.76 15.23 -7.09
N HIS A 65 10.10 13.95 -7.31
CA HIS A 65 9.18 13.01 -7.94
C HIS A 65 7.91 12.78 -7.09
N LEU A 66 8.05 12.60 -5.77
CA LEU A 66 6.90 12.47 -4.86
C LEU A 66 6.02 13.71 -4.85
N ARG A 67 6.62 14.90 -4.91
CA ARG A 67 5.88 16.16 -5.02
C ARG A 67 5.08 16.21 -6.33
N ALA A 68 5.68 15.79 -7.44
CA ALA A 68 5.01 15.72 -8.73
C ALA A 68 3.86 14.69 -8.76
N MET A 69 4.01 13.57 -8.03
CA MET A 69 2.96 12.56 -7.86
C MET A 69 1.81 13.01 -6.96
N GLY A 70 1.94 14.15 -6.27
CA GLY A 70 0.93 14.63 -5.32
C GLY A 70 0.97 13.92 -3.96
N GLU A 71 2.02 13.15 -3.66
CA GLU A 71 2.26 12.46 -2.38
C GLU A 71 2.69 13.44 -1.27
N THR A 72 2.09 14.63 -1.24
CA THR A 72 2.30 15.64 -0.21
C THR A 72 1.40 15.38 0.99
N ASN A 73 1.81 15.83 2.16
CA ASN A 73 1.09 15.60 3.42
C ASN A 73 -0.32 16.20 3.39
N ALA A 74 -1.35 15.35 3.53
CA ALA A 74 -2.76 15.75 3.52
C ALA A 74 -3.37 16.00 4.93
N LEU A 75 -2.57 15.92 6.00
CA LEU A 75 -3.06 16.11 7.37
C LEU A 75 -3.42 17.57 7.67
N LEU A 76 -4.52 17.77 8.41
CA LEU A 76 -4.99 19.10 8.85
C LEU A 76 -4.01 19.77 9.81
N GLN A 77 -3.39 19.01 10.72
CA GLN A 77 -2.41 19.52 11.70
C GLN A 77 -0.97 19.34 11.20
N ARG A 78 -0.73 19.45 9.88
CA ARG A 78 0.63 19.36 9.33
C ARG A 78 1.43 20.61 9.66
N ASN A 79 2.70 20.42 10.00
CA ASN A 79 3.64 21.54 10.07
C ASN A 79 4.01 21.96 8.63
N ILE A 80 3.66 23.20 8.27
CA ILE A 80 3.82 23.75 6.91
C ILE A 80 5.31 24.02 6.61
N MET A 81 6.11 24.31 7.63
CA MET A 81 7.51 24.67 7.47
C MET A 81 8.41 23.47 7.77
N LEU A 82 9.37 23.18 6.87
CA LEU A 82 10.49 22.28 7.12
C LEU A 82 11.78 23.12 7.18
N LYS A 83 12.54 22.98 8.28
CA LYS A 83 13.84 23.64 8.38
C LYS A 83 14.81 23.03 7.37
N ARG A 84 15.61 23.87 6.72
CA ARG A 84 16.62 23.43 5.74
C ARG A 84 17.60 22.42 6.33
N GLU A 85 18.01 22.63 7.58
CA GLU A 85 18.90 21.72 8.31
C GLU A 85 18.31 20.31 8.46
N THR A 86 17.04 20.23 8.87
CA THR A 86 16.32 18.95 8.98
C THR A 86 16.17 18.28 7.62
N ALA A 87 15.89 19.03 6.55
CA ALA A 87 15.80 18.49 5.19
C ALA A 87 17.12 17.89 4.71
N LEU A 88 18.23 18.59 4.93
CA LEU A 88 19.57 18.11 4.59
C LEU A 88 19.98 16.90 5.43
N ALA A 89 19.66 16.90 6.73
CA ALA A 89 19.88 15.76 7.61
C ALA A 89 19.09 14.54 7.15
N THR A 90 17.83 14.69 6.76
CA THR A 90 17.02 13.60 6.21
C THR A 90 17.67 13.00 4.96
N ALA A 91 18.15 13.83 4.03
CA ALA A 91 18.83 13.33 2.83
C ALA A 91 20.11 12.56 3.17
N ALA A 92 20.93 13.09 4.09
CA ALA A 92 22.17 12.44 4.52
C ALA A 92 21.92 11.11 5.27
N ILE A 93 20.90 11.06 6.13
CA ILE A 93 20.49 9.85 6.85
C ILE A 93 19.92 8.82 5.88
N TYR A 94 19.14 9.25 4.89
CA TYR A 94 18.61 8.34 3.89
C TYR A 94 19.75 7.65 3.13
N ASP A 95 20.73 8.45 2.70
CA ASP A 95 21.90 7.95 1.97
C ASP A 95 22.71 7.01 2.85
N SER A 96 23.00 7.38 4.10
CA SER A 96 23.80 6.53 5.00
C SER A 96 23.12 5.21 5.40
N MET A 97 21.78 5.19 5.51
CA MET A 97 21.04 4.00 5.93
C MET A 97 20.67 3.07 4.78
N PHE A 98 20.41 3.62 3.59
CA PHE A 98 19.76 2.89 2.51
C PHE A 98 20.51 2.95 1.17
N ALA A 99 21.54 3.77 1.01
CA ALA A 99 22.31 3.79 -0.23
C ALA A 99 22.89 2.41 -0.53
N ALA A 100 22.79 2.02 -1.79
CA ALA A 100 23.41 0.81 -2.29
C ALA A 100 24.84 1.08 -2.78
N GLU A 101 25.57 0.01 -3.07
CA GLU A 101 26.98 0.06 -3.51
C GLU A 101 27.19 0.89 -4.79
N ASP A 102 26.15 1.03 -5.63
CA ASP A 102 26.16 1.83 -6.86
C ASP A 102 25.87 3.32 -6.62
N GLY A 103 25.69 3.75 -5.37
CA GLY A 103 25.33 5.13 -5.00
C GLY A 103 23.88 5.50 -5.28
N THR A 104 23.02 4.54 -5.61
CA THR A 104 21.58 4.78 -5.74
C THR A 104 20.83 4.48 -4.45
N ILE A 105 19.70 5.15 -4.28
CA ILE A 105 18.84 5.00 -3.11
C ILE A 105 17.55 4.23 -3.47
N PRO A 106 17.20 3.17 -2.74
CA PRO A 106 15.99 2.40 -2.99
C PRO A 106 14.78 3.09 -2.37
N ALA A 107 13.70 3.21 -3.14
CA ALA A 107 12.42 3.68 -2.67
C ALA A 107 11.35 2.61 -2.93
N THR A 108 10.77 2.09 -1.84
CA THR A 108 9.74 1.05 -1.92
C THR A 108 8.35 1.69 -2.05
N PHE A 109 7.67 1.40 -3.16
CA PHE A 109 6.30 1.80 -3.43
C PHE A 109 5.37 0.60 -3.22
N GLN A 110 4.34 0.79 -2.40
CA GLN A 110 3.29 -0.19 -2.23
C GLN A 110 2.04 0.29 -2.98
N VAL A 111 1.51 -0.57 -3.85
CA VAL A 111 0.28 -0.34 -4.61
C VAL A 111 -0.78 -1.31 -4.09
N ILE A 112 -1.88 -0.76 -3.59
CA ILE A 112 -2.99 -1.55 -3.07
C ILE A 112 -4.08 -1.58 -4.13
N TYR A 113 -4.38 -2.76 -4.65
CA TYR A 113 -5.51 -2.98 -5.56
C TYR A 113 -6.74 -3.37 -4.76
N MET A 114 -7.84 -2.68 -5.05
CA MET A 114 -9.11 -2.90 -4.39
C MET A 114 -10.14 -3.23 -5.46
N THR A 115 -10.61 -4.48 -5.45
CA THR A 115 -11.66 -4.96 -6.33
C THR A 115 -12.86 -5.40 -5.50
N GLY A 116 -14.05 -5.07 -5.97
CA GLY A 116 -15.29 -5.40 -5.27
C GLY A 116 -16.45 -5.41 -6.24
N TRP A 117 -17.39 -6.32 -6.03
CA TRP A 117 -18.54 -6.50 -6.91
C TRP A 117 -19.80 -6.00 -6.21
N LYS A 118 -20.60 -5.19 -6.89
CA LYS A 118 -21.93 -4.85 -6.40
C LYS A 118 -22.85 -6.04 -6.63
N GLU A 119 -23.65 -6.43 -5.62
CA GLU A 119 -24.58 -7.56 -5.78
C GLU A 119 -25.51 -7.32 -6.96
N HIS A 120 -25.56 -8.28 -7.88
CA HIS A 120 -26.60 -8.35 -8.89
C HIS A 120 -27.69 -9.33 -8.43
N PRO A 121 -28.99 -9.08 -8.67
CA PRO A 121 -30.07 -9.99 -8.27
C PRO A 121 -29.93 -11.42 -8.81
N SER A 122 -29.22 -11.60 -9.94
CA SER A 122 -28.94 -12.91 -10.53
C SER A 122 -27.70 -13.61 -9.93
N GLN A 123 -27.04 -13.01 -8.94
CA GLN A 123 -25.84 -13.58 -8.35
C GLN A 123 -26.18 -14.87 -7.59
N GLN A 124 -25.43 -15.93 -7.89
CA GLN A 124 -25.71 -17.26 -7.38
C GLN A 124 -25.47 -17.29 -5.87
N LYS A 125 -26.54 -17.40 -5.09
CA LYS A 125 -26.45 -17.51 -3.63
C LYS A 125 -25.93 -18.90 -3.27
N ALA A 126 -25.05 -18.96 -2.27
CA ALA A 126 -24.58 -20.24 -1.73
C ALA A 126 -25.78 -21.11 -1.37
N LYS A 127 -25.83 -22.34 -1.94
CA LYS A 127 -26.94 -23.25 -1.67
C LYS A 127 -26.90 -23.69 -0.19
N ARG A 128 -28.07 -23.90 0.39
CA ARG A 128 -28.22 -24.32 1.80
C ARG A 128 -27.45 -25.62 2.05
N ARG A 129 -26.70 -25.71 3.15
CA ARG A 129 -25.99 -26.95 3.55
C ARG A 129 -26.97 -28.14 3.54
N GLY A 130 -26.63 -29.22 2.85
CA GLY A 130 -27.49 -30.40 2.68
C GLY A 130 -28.39 -30.41 1.44
N SER A 131 -28.33 -29.38 0.58
CA SER A 131 -29.07 -29.32 -0.69
C SER A 131 -28.37 -29.97 -1.89
N ALA A 132 -27.38 -30.83 -1.63
CA ALA A 132 -26.70 -31.59 -2.67
C ALA A 132 -27.70 -32.57 -3.31
N THR A 133 -28.11 -32.28 -4.55
CA THR A 133 -29.09 -33.10 -5.30
C THR A 133 -28.43 -34.23 -6.09
N ILE A 134 -27.10 -34.19 -6.24
CA ILE A 134 -26.34 -35.11 -7.10
C ILE A 134 -25.25 -35.77 -6.27
N SER A 135 -25.16 -37.10 -6.33
CA SER A 135 -24.10 -37.88 -5.68
C SER A 135 -22.83 -37.85 -6.54
N PHE A 136 -21.65 -37.89 -5.91
CA PHE A 136 -20.36 -37.97 -6.65
C PHE A 136 -20.28 -39.18 -7.59
N LYS A 137 -21.02 -40.27 -7.31
CA LYS A 137 -21.13 -41.43 -8.20
C LYS A 137 -21.89 -41.13 -9.50
N ASP A 138 -22.82 -40.17 -9.48
CA ASP A 138 -23.63 -39.81 -10.64
C ASP A 138 -22.91 -38.82 -11.54
N ILE A 139 -22.04 -37.97 -10.98
CA ILE A 139 -21.17 -37.05 -11.73
C ILE A 139 -20.23 -37.83 -12.69
N GLN A 140 -19.77 -39.01 -12.27
CA GLN A 140 -18.94 -39.89 -13.12
C GLN A 140 -19.69 -40.40 -14.36
N LYS A 141 -21.04 -40.46 -14.35
CA LYS A 141 -21.83 -40.84 -15.53
C LYS A 141 -22.03 -39.68 -16.51
N GLU A 142 -22.10 -38.43 -16.02
CA GLU A 142 -22.22 -37.24 -16.88
C GLU A 142 -20.88 -36.85 -17.53
N PHE A 143 -19.76 -36.98 -16.81
CA PHE A 143 -18.43 -36.57 -17.31
C PHE A 143 -17.54 -37.74 -17.77
N GLY A 144 -17.97 -38.99 -17.56
CA GLY A 144 -17.20 -40.20 -17.88
C GLY A 144 -17.52 -40.88 -19.21
N SER A 145 -18.20 -40.19 -20.14
CA SER A 145 -18.25 -40.63 -21.55
C SER A 145 -17.20 -39.87 -22.36
N GLY A 146 -15.94 -40.25 -22.14
CA GLY A 146 -14.77 -39.73 -22.84
C GLY A 146 -13.59 -40.65 -22.59
N ASN A 147 -13.54 -41.73 -23.39
CA ASN A 147 -12.26 -42.30 -23.82
C ASN A 147 -11.49 -41.24 -24.62
#